data_AF-A0A6L8DUV2-F1
#
_entry.id   AF-A0A6L8DUV2-F1
#
_cell.length_a   1.000
_cell.length_b   1.000
_cell.length_c   1.000
_cell.angle_alpha   90.00
_cell.angle_beta   90.00
_cell.angle_gamma   90.00
#
_symmetry.space_group_name_H-M   'P 1'
#
loop_
_entity.id
_entity.type
_entity.pdbx_description
1 polymer ?
#
loop_
_entity_poly.entity_id
_entity_poly.type
_entity_poly.pdbx_seq_one_letter_code
_entity_poly.pdbx_strand_id
1 'polypeptide(L)' 'VTVERGAYVAAGSCITDDVPADALALARARQVNKPERAAVLRDKITDSE' A
#
# COMPACT_ATOMS: atom_id res chain seq x y z
N VAL A 1 -12.81 6.75 -12.16
CA VAL A 1 -11.41 6.32 -12.31
C VAL A 1 -11.15 5.97 -13.75
N THR A 2 -10.43 6.87 -14.40
CA THR A 2 -9.81 6.73 -15.71
C THR A 2 -8.29 6.86 -15.55
N VAL A 3 -7.54 5.99 -16.22
CA VAL A 3 -6.08 6.11 -16.34
C VAL A 3 -5.77 6.47 -17.78
N GLU A 4 -5.29 7.69 -18.00
CA GLU A 4 -5.03 8.20 -19.34
C GLU A 4 -3.74 7.60 -19.94
N ARG A 5 -3.54 7.84 -21.24
CA ARG A 5 -2.42 7.26 -21.98
C ARG A 5 -1.08 7.71 -21.39
N GLY A 6 -0.14 6.78 -21.30
CA GLY A 6 1.22 7.06 -20.84
C GLY A 6 1.36 7.18 -19.33
N ALA A 7 0.25 7.20 -18.57
CA ALA A 7 0.29 7.22 -17.12
C ALA A 7 0.91 5.94 -16.54
N TYR A 8 1.59 6.09 -15.40
CA TYR A 8 2.15 5.00 -14.61
C TYR A 8 1.46 4.89 -13.25
N VAL A 9 1.08 3.68 -12.86
CA VAL A 9 0.54 3.39 -11.53
C VAL A 9 1.55 2.54 -10.76
N ALA A 10 2.01 3.05 -9.62
CA ALA A 10 2.96 2.32 -8.79
C ALA A 10 2.30 1.07 -8.16
N ALA A 11 3.04 -0.04 -8.10
CA ALA A 11 2.56 -1.30 -7.53
C ALA A 11 2.06 -1.14 -6.08
N GLY A 12 0.93 -1.79 -5.77
CA GLY A 12 0.29 -1.72 -4.46
C GLY A 12 -0.43 -0.40 -4.19
N SER A 13 -0.72 0.40 -5.23
CA SER A 13 -1.58 1.58 -5.12
C SER A 13 -3.05 1.19 -5.23
N CYS A 14 -3.90 1.78 -4.38
CA CYS A 14 -5.35 1.77 -4.54
C CYS A 14 -5.78 3.13 -5.09
N ILE A 15 -6.16 3.20 -6.37
CA ILE A 15 -6.47 4.46 -7.06
C ILE A 15 -7.99 4.73 -7.01
N THR A 16 -8.37 5.90 -6.49
CA THR A 16 -9.77 6.33 -6.36
C THR A 16 -10.12 7.54 -7.23
N ASP A 17 -9.12 8.26 -7.74
CA ASP A 17 -9.27 9.44 -8.59
C ASP A 17 -8.66 9.19 -9.98
N ASP A 18 -9.01 10.04 -10.95
CA ASP A 18 -8.47 9.92 -12.30
C ASP A 18 -6.97 10.23 -12.34
N VAL A 19 -6.24 9.53 -13.21
CA VAL A 19 -4.79 9.69 -13.40
C VAL A 19 -4.55 10.31 -14.78
N PRO A 20 -4.09 11.58 -14.86
CA PRO A 20 -3.84 12.27 -16.12
C PRO A 20 -2.77 11.61 -16.99
N ALA A 21 -2.75 11.95 -18.28
CA ALA A 21 -1.79 11.44 -19.24
C ALA A 21 -0.36 11.73 -18.78
N ASP A 22 0.53 10.76 -18.98
CA ASP A 22 1.94 10.82 -18.59
C ASP A 22 2.21 11.09 -17.08
N ALA A 23 1.20 11.02 -16.22
CA ALA A 23 1.36 11.20 -14.77
C ALA A 23 1.79 9.91 -14.07
N LEU A 24 2.54 10.05 -12.96
CA LEU A 24 2.83 8.96 -12.04
C LEU A 24 1.89 9.03 -10.83
N ALA A 25 1.08 7.99 -10.63
CA ALA A 25 0.22 7.85 -9.47
C ALA A 25 0.81 6.90 -8.41
N LEU A 26 0.88 7.37 -7.17
CA LEU A 26 1.25 6.57 -5.99
C LEU A 26 0.19 6.75 -4.89
N ALA A 27 -0.51 5.68 -4.53
CA ALA A 27 -1.51 5.69 -3.47
C ALA A 27 -1.22 4.59 -2.44
N ARG A 28 -0.04 4.66 -1.82
CA ARG A 28 0.40 3.72 -0.77
C ARG A 28 1.24 4.45 0.29
N ALA A 29 1.23 3.92 1.51
CA ALA A 29 2.09 4.42 2.57
C ALA A 29 3.56 4.07 2.32
N ARG A 30 4.49 4.86 2.89
CA ARG A 30 5.91 4.48 2.93
C ARG A 30 6.10 3.28 3.86
N GLN A 31 7.01 2.39 3.49
CA GLN A 31 7.38 1.25 4.34
C GLN A 31 7.98 1.74 5.66
N VAL A 32 7.60 1.07 6.74
CA VAL A 32 8.21 1.23 8.06
C VAL A 32 8.53 -0.15 8.64
N ASN A 33 9.73 -0.32 9.20
CA ASN A 33 10.08 -1.51 9.95
C ASN A 33 9.72 -1.29 11.42
N LYS A 34 9.07 -2.27 12.04
CA LYS A 34 8.72 -2.24 13.48
C LYS A 34 9.42 -3.42 14.18
N PRO A 35 10.66 -3.24 14.67
CA PRO A 35 11.41 -4.30 15.37
C PRO A 35 10.59 -4.90 16.50
N GLU A 36 10.80 -6.19 16.77
CA GLU A 36 10.13 -6.99 17.81
C GLU A 36 8.59 -7.11 17.71
N ARG A 37 7.89 -6.32 16.88
CA ARG A 37 6.42 -6.31 16.79
C ARG A 37 5.84 -7.66 16.33
N ALA A 38 6.58 -8.41 15.53
CA ALA A 38 6.15 -9.73 15.07
C ALA A 38 6.05 -10.75 16.20
N ALA A 39 6.93 -10.69 17.21
CA ALA A 39 6.85 -11.58 18.38
C ALA A 39 5.57 -11.31 19.17
N VAL A 40 5.33 -10.04 19.51
CA VAL A 40 4.12 -9.60 20.24
C VAL A 40 2.82 -10.02 19.54
N LEU A 41 2.80 -10.02 18.20
CA LEU A 41 1.61 -10.44 17.44
C LEU A 41 1.39 -11.95 17.49
N ARG A 42 2.45 -12.77 17.47
CA ARG A 42 2.31 -14.23 17.58
C ARG A 42 1.75 -14.62 18.93
N ASP A 43 2.30 -14.05 20.01
CA ASP A 43 1.86 -14.35 21.38
C ASP A 43 0.35 -14.07 21.53
N LYS A 44 -0.12 -12.89 21.06
CA LYS A 44 -1.55 -12.54 21.09
C LYS A 44 -2.45 -13.48 20.32
N ILE A 45 -1.99 -13.98 19.16
CA ILE A 45 -2.81 -14.88 18.32
C ILE A 45 -2.89 -16.25 18.99
N THR A 46 -1.81 -16.72 19.60
CA THR A 46 -1.77 -18.01 20.32
C THR A 46 -2.55 -17.97 21.64
N ASP A 47 -2.55 -16.84 22.35
CA ASP A 47 -3.32 -16.65 23.59
C ASP A 47 -4.84 -16.47 23.36
N SER A 48 -5.29 -16.46 22.10
CA SER A 48 -6.71 -16.28 21.74
C SER A 48 -7.48 -17.59 21.54
N GLU A 49 -6.88 -18.74 21.90
CA GLU A 49 -7.53 -20.05 21.92
C GLU A 49 -8.19 -20.38 23.28
#